data_AF-A0AAD3XQD7-F1
#
_entry.id   AF-A0AAD3XQD7-F1
#
_cell.length_a   1.000
_cell.length_b   1.000
_cell.length_c   1.000
_cell.angle_alpha   90.00
_cell.angle_beta   90.00
_cell.angle_gamma   90.00
#
_symmetry.space_group_name_H-M   'P 1'
#
loop_
_entity.id
_entity.type
_entity.pdbx_description
1 polymer ?
#
loop_
_entity_poly.entity_id
_entity_poly.type
_entity_poly.pdbx_seq_one_letter_code
_entity_poly.pdbx_strand_id
1 'polypeptide(L)'
;MNSFAANQNAIILHLRRKYTPAATRVVNLKAARRSDAATPRRRMLKSVDKELSKGNYKTAIKIVKRMQGKPDGLCGFGVFKQVISRQSSLDELKFDEVDISHLQRVVDSILSLIIKSIHSPLEEEVSLGGNLLNYTIRLYFNKVALLNELQRREDKDKSKGFSRTEESRTEWRVDREHLYELSHRTCKQHEAGHFLVSYMLGVLPEKYEIPSVEVLSKKPTRGFVRIVNLQSPKEENGHEFSSKTLNKYSCIALAGLAAEYLEFEHIRGFESDVNKLYDTLKWLGYTDAEAKSHMRWAVLNNVFILYRYRATTTRLAEAMASGMSIGLCINTIEESLIEPI
;
A
#
# COMPACT_ATOMS: atom_id res chain seq x y z
N MET A 1 9.70 -24.60 -8.24
CA MET A 1 8.54 -23.69 -8.27
C MET A 1 7.39 -24.08 -7.31
N ASN A 2 7.25 -25.34 -6.86
CA ASN A 2 6.15 -25.75 -5.96
C ASN A 2 6.40 -25.62 -4.44
N SER A 3 7.65 -25.49 -3.97
CA SER A 3 7.94 -25.42 -2.52
C SER A 3 7.69 -24.04 -1.89
N PHE A 4 7.82 -22.97 -2.69
CA PHE A 4 7.66 -21.60 -2.20
C PHE A 4 6.18 -21.26 -1.95
N ALA A 5 5.29 -21.54 -2.90
CA ALA A 5 3.84 -21.36 -2.72
C ALA A 5 3.27 -22.21 -1.57
N ALA A 6 3.79 -23.43 -1.39
CA ALA A 6 3.43 -24.29 -0.26
C ALA A 6 3.87 -23.70 1.09
N ASN A 7 5.09 -23.15 1.16
CA ASN A 7 5.60 -22.48 2.37
C ASN A 7 4.83 -21.17 2.66
N GLN A 8 4.47 -20.40 1.62
CA GLN A 8 3.65 -19.21 1.78
C GLN A 8 2.26 -19.52 2.34
N ASN A 9 1.60 -20.58 1.82
CA ASN A 9 0.32 -21.03 2.35
C ASN A 9 0.43 -21.50 3.80
N ALA A 10 1.51 -22.20 4.17
CA ALA A 10 1.76 -22.62 5.55
C ALA A 10 1.94 -21.43 6.50
N ILE A 11 2.69 -20.39 6.09
CA ILE A 11 2.84 -19.14 6.84
C ILE A 11 1.48 -18.46 7.01
N ILE A 12 0.71 -18.29 5.93
CA ILE A 12 -0.62 -17.66 5.96
C ILE A 12 -1.57 -18.42 6.92
N LEU A 13 -1.55 -19.76 6.87
CA LEU A 13 -2.33 -20.64 7.76
C LEU A 13 -1.91 -20.53 9.23
N HIS A 14 -0.61 -20.48 9.52
CA HIS A 14 -0.09 -20.32 10.88
C HIS A 14 -0.45 -18.95 11.46
N LEU A 15 -0.24 -17.87 10.69
CA LEU A 15 -0.68 -16.53 11.05
C LEU A 15 -2.20 -16.47 11.25
N ARG A 16 -2.97 -17.33 10.53
CA ARG A 16 -4.43 -17.45 10.70
C ARG A 16 -4.76 -18.06 12.06
N ARG A 17 -4.07 -19.11 12.49
CA ARG A 17 -4.33 -19.75 13.78
C ARG A 17 -3.97 -18.87 14.98
N LYS A 18 -2.85 -18.15 14.93
CA LYS A 18 -2.31 -17.43 16.11
C LYS A 18 -2.94 -16.04 16.34
N TYR A 19 -3.35 -15.36 15.26
CA TYR A 19 -3.86 -13.97 15.32
C TYR A 19 -5.27 -13.81 14.73
N THR A 20 -6.03 -14.90 14.58
CA THR A 20 -7.48 -14.78 14.40
C THR A 20 -8.08 -14.20 15.68
N PRO A 21 -8.77 -13.05 15.64
CA PRO A 21 -9.59 -12.63 16.76
C PRO A 21 -10.61 -13.75 17.05
N ALA A 22 -10.98 -13.94 18.32
CA ALA A 22 -11.98 -14.93 18.73
C ALA A 22 -13.30 -14.87 17.92
N ALA A 23 -13.58 -13.75 17.24
CA ALA A 23 -14.70 -13.56 16.33
C ALA A 23 -14.69 -14.47 15.07
N THR A 24 -13.55 -15.03 14.66
CA THR A 24 -13.47 -15.89 13.46
C THR A 24 -13.84 -17.35 13.73
N ARG A 25 -13.90 -17.79 15.01
CA ARG A 25 -14.22 -19.19 15.36
C ARG A 25 -15.68 -19.57 15.10
N VAL A 26 -16.54 -18.59 14.80
CA VAL A 26 -17.99 -18.77 14.51
C VAL A 26 -18.27 -18.92 12.99
N VAL A 27 -17.26 -18.72 12.13
CA VAL A 27 -17.48 -18.57 10.68
C VAL A 27 -17.76 -19.90 9.95
N ASN A 28 -17.36 -21.04 10.53
CA ASN A 28 -17.53 -22.36 9.87
C ASN A 28 -18.96 -22.93 9.88
N LEU A 29 -19.94 -22.29 10.54
CA LEU A 29 -21.34 -22.77 10.60
C LEU A 29 -22.35 -21.92 9.80
N LYS A 30 -21.93 -20.81 9.16
CA LYS A 30 -22.85 -19.83 8.54
C LYS A 30 -22.71 -19.66 7.03
N ALA A 31 -22.09 -20.61 6.33
CA ALA A 31 -22.00 -20.60 4.87
C ALA A 31 -23.39 -20.61 4.16
N ALA A 32 -24.48 -20.93 4.86
CA ALA A 32 -25.83 -21.01 4.30
C ALA A 32 -26.67 -19.71 4.37
N ARG A 33 -26.19 -18.61 4.98
CA ARG A 33 -26.94 -17.32 5.06
C ARG A 33 -26.39 -16.22 4.13
N ARG A 34 -25.71 -16.61 3.05
CA ARG A 34 -24.75 -15.77 2.31
C ARG A 34 -25.33 -14.69 1.37
N SER A 35 -26.63 -14.62 1.09
CA SER A 35 -27.19 -13.59 0.19
C SER A 35 -27.77 -12.35 0.91
N ASP A 36 -28.29 -12.49 2.12
CA ASP A 36 -29.07 -11.41 2.74
C ASP A 36 -28.23 -10.43 3.56
N ALA A 37 -27.14 -10.89 4.19
CA ALA A 37 -26.23 -10.10 5.03
C ALA A 37 -25.39 -9.04 4.28
N ALA A 38 -25.09 -9.28 3.00
CA ALA A 38 -24.39 -8.32 2.15
C ALA A 38 -25.23 -7.03 1.96
N THR A 39 -26.55 -7.14 2.02
CA THR A 39 -27.47 -6.03 1.78
C THR A 39 -27.47 -4.99 2.91
N PRO A 40 -27.59 -5.37 4.21
CA PRO A 40 -27.42 -4.45 5.34
C PRO A 40 -26.06 -3.76 5.39
N ARG A 41 -24.95 -4.52 5.24
CA ARG A 41 -23.59 -3.95 5.24
C ARG A 41 -23.42 -2.92 4.14
N ARG A 42 -23.82 -3.26 2.90
CA ARG A 42 -23.75 -2.34 1.75
C ARG A 42 -24.61 -1.08 1.97
N ARG A 43 -25.81 -1.18 2.56
CA ARG A 43 -26.65 0.00 2.88
C ARG A 43 -25.96 0.93 3.88
N MET A 44 -25.34 0.38 4.92
CA MET A 44 -24.61 1.18 5.90
C MET A 44 -23.36 1.81 5.28
N LEU A 45 -22.64 1.10 4.42
CA LEU A 45 -21.47 1.62 3.70
C LEU A 45 -21.84 2.73 2.70
N LYS A 46 -23.00 2.66 2.04
CA LYS A 46 -23.54 3.80 1.26
C LYS A 46 -23.79 5.03 2.14
N SER A 47 -24.18 4.82 3.40
CA SER A 47 -24.34 5.92 4.36
C SER A 47 -22.99 6.51 4.77
N VAL A 48 -21.94 5.69 4.86
CA VAL A 48 -20.56 6.15 5.05
C VAL A 48 -20.14 7.03 3.87
N ASP A 49 -20.33 6.57 2.64
CA ASP A 49 -20.00 7.35 1.43
C ASP A 49 -20.70 8.71 1.41
N LYS A 50 -22.00 8.74 1.75
CA LYS A 50 -22.79 9.98 1.81
C LYS A 50 -22.27 10.98 2.86
N GLU A 51 -21.77 10.49 4.00
CA GLU A 51 -21.22 11.37 5.03
C GLU A 51 -19.79 11.82 4.67
N LEU A 52 -18.99 10.96 4.06
CA LEU A 52 -17.66 11.34 3.54
C LEU A 52 -17.77 12.40 2.44
N SER A 53 -18.72 12.27 1.51
CA SER A 53 -18.92 13.25 0.43
C SER A 53 -19.34 14.64 0.92
N LYS A 54 -19.87 14.73 2.15
CA LYS A 54 -20.25 15.99 2.81
C LYS A 54 -19.17 16.56 3.73
N GLY A 55 -18.04 15.86 3.91
CA GLY A 55 -17.04 16.20 4.92
C GLY A 55 -17.46 15.88 6.37
N ASN A 56 -18.52 15.09 6.57
CA ASN A 56 -19.05 14.72 7.89
C ASN A 56 -18.27 13.54 8.50
N TYR A 57 -16.95 13.70 8.61
CA TYR A 57 -16.02 12.62 8.98
C TYR A 57 -16.34 11.97 10.34
N LYS A 58 -16.73 12.77 11.33
CA LYS A 58 -17.12 12.27 12.67
C LYS A 58 -18.31 11.32 12.59
N THR A 59 -19.30 11.62 11.74
CA THR A 59 -20.48 10.79 11.54
C THR A 59 -20.12 9.51 10.77
N ALA A 60 -19.33 9.63 9.70
CA ALA A 60 -18.83 8.48 8.94
C ALA A 60 -18.10 7.47 9.85
N ILE A 61 -17.18 7.95 10.70
CA ILE A 61 -16.47 7.10 11.68
C ILE A 61 -17.45 6.44 12.67
N LYS A 62 -18.45 7.17 13.17
CA LYS A 62 -19.47 6.59 14.07
C LYS A 62 -20.23 5.44 13.41
N ILE A 63 -20.57 5.56 12.12
CA ILE A 63 -21.26 4.50 11.37
C ILE A 63 -20.37 3.26 11.27
N VAL A 64 -19.10 3.43 10.87
CA VAL A 64 -18.12 2.34 10.75
C VAL A 64 -17.91 1.64 12.09
N LYS A 65 -17.68 2.40 13.17
CA LYS A 65 -17.54 1.84 14.53
C LYS A 65 -18.77 1.09 15.01
N ARG A 66 -19.98 1.51 14.60
CA ARG A 66 -21.22 0.80 14.92
C ARG A 66 -21.32 -0.57 14.25
N MET A 67 -20.60 -0.79 13.14
CA MET A 67 -20.52 -2.07 12.43
C MET A 67 -19.35 -2.95 12.88
N GLN A 68 -18.34 -2.35 13.50
CA GLN A 68 -17.11 -3.03 13.91
C GLN A 68 -17.41 -4.21 14.87
N GLY A 69 -16.88 -5.38 14.54
CA GLY A 69 -16.99 -6.59 15.37
C GLY A 69 -18.38 -7.23 15.43
N LYS A 70 -19.37 -6.70 14.69
CA LYS A 70 -20.72 -7.27 14.65
C LYS A 70 -20.81 -8.41 13.63
N PRO A 71 -21.68 -9.42 13.87
CA PRO A 71 -22.08 -10.38 12.85
C PRO A 71 -22.55 -9.62 11.61
N ASP A 72 -22.05 -10.01 10.44
CA ASP A 72 -22.36 -9.38 9.15
C ASP A 72 -21.97 -7.89 9.03
N GLY A 73 -21.18 -7.38 9.98
CA GLY A 73 -20.65 -6.02 10.02
C GLY A 73 -19.26 -5.92 9.39
N LEU A 74 -18.34 -5.26 10.11
CA LEU A 74 -16.94 -5.12 9.71
C LEU A 74 -16.05 -5.96 10.62
N CYS A 75 -15.46 -7.02 10.09
CA CYS A 75 -14.55 -7.89 10.82
C CYS A 75 -13.08 -7.44 10.72
N GLY A 76 -12.71 -6.71 9.66
CA GLY A 76 -11.35 -6.22 9.44
C GLY A 76 -11.07 -4.84 10.02
N PHE A 77 -12.09 -3.98 10.18
CA PHE A 77 -11.84 -2.60 10.63
C PHE A 77 -11.24 -2.55 12.04
N GLY A 78 -10.03 -2.01 12.17
CA GLY A 78 -9.35 -1.88 13.46
C GLY A 78 -9.01 -3.21 14.14
N VAL A 79 -8.98 -4.31 13.39
CA VAL A 79 -8.66 -5.64 13.92
C VAL A 79 -7.17 -5.76 14.30
N PHE A 80 -6.30 -4.99 13.63
CA PHE A 80 -4.89 -4.92 13.94
C PHE A 80 -4.62 -3.83 14.99
N LYS A 81 -4.55 -4.26 16.25
CA LYS A 81 -3.82 -3.49 17.27
C LYS A 81 -2.35 -3.82 17.08
N GLN A 82 -1.61 -2.97 16.35
CA GLN A 82 -0.14 -3.01 16.13
C GLN A 82 0.52 -4.27 16.70
N VAL A 83 0.64 -5.28 15.84
CA VAL A 83 0.79 -6.70 16.24
C VAL A 83 2.15 -7.01 16.86
N ILE A 84 3.15 -6.15 16.63
CA ILE A 84 4.51 -6.32 17.15
C ILE A 84 4.79 -5.14 18.08
N SER A 85 5.05 -5.43 19.35
CA SER A 85 5.45 -4.40 20.32
C SER A 85 6.80 -3.80 19.90
N ARG A 86 7.08 -2.53 20.26
CA ARG A 86 8.37 -1.88 19.93
C ARG A 86 9.60 -2.66 20.43
N GLN A 87 9.43 -3.61 21.34
CA GLN A 87 10.49 -4.38 21.99
C GLN A 87 10.74 -5.75 21.35
N SER A 88 9.88 -6.22 20.44
CA SER A 88 9.96 -7.59 19.93
C SER A 88 10.73 -7.62 18.60
N SER A 89 11.88 -8.29 18.57
CA SER A 89 12.51 -8.71 17.33
C SER A 89 11.69 -9.83 16.68
N LEU A 90 11.86 -10.05 15.36
CA LEU A 90 11.27 -11.23 14.70
C LEU A 90 11.79 -12.54 15.31
N ASP A 91 12.98 -12.53 15.93
CA ASP A 91 13.62 -13.68 16.59
C ASP A 91 12.93 -14.10 17.90
N GLU A 92 12.33 -13.14 18.63
CA GLU A 92 11.55 -13.42 19.86
C GLU A 92 10.14 -13.93 19.57
N LEU A 93 9.62 -13.64 18.37
CA LEU A 93 8.43 -14.29 17.86
C LEU A 93 8.84 -15.67 17.36
N LYS A 94 9.07 -16.62 18.28
CA LYS A 94 9.12 -18.04 17.92
C LYS A 94 7.75 -18.42 17.34
N PHE A 95 7.69 -18.44 16.01
CA PHE A 95 6.57 -19.00 15.27
C PHE A 95 6.84 -20.49 15.19
N ASP A 96 6.10 -21.26 15.99
CA ASP A 96 6.22 -22.71 16.03
C ASP A 96 6.17 -23.26 14.58
N GLU A 97 7.30 -23.83 14.16
CA GLU A 97 7.51 -24.62 12.94
C GLU A 97 7.42 -23.91 11.56
N VAL A 98 7.39 -22.57 11.50
CA VAL A 98 7.30 -21.85 10.22
C VAL A 98 8.49 -20.93 9.98
N ASP A 99 9.26 -21.19 8.91
CA ASP A 99 10.43 -20.41 8.51
C ASP A 99 10.05 -18.99 8.02
N ILE A 100 10.25 -18.01 8.90
CA ILE A 100 9.96 -16.58 8.66
C ILE A 100 11.20 -15.81 8.21
N SER A 101 12.32 -16.50 8.02
CA SER A 101 13.54 -15.94 7.45
C SER A 101 13.28 -15.25 6.11
N HIS A 102 12.30 -15.73 5.34
CA HIS A 102 11.88 -15.08 4.10
C HIS A 102 11.25 -13.69 4.33
N LEU A 103 10.38 -13.52 5.33
CA LEU A 103 9.79 -12.21 5.65
C LEU A 103 10.84 -11.26 6.22
N GLN A 104 11.79 -11.79 7.00
CA GLN A 104 12.93 -11.00 7.49
C GLN A 104 13.75 -10.45 6.31
N ARG A 105 14.05 -11.27 5.29
CA ARG A 105 14.71 -10.81 4.06
C ARG A 105 13.89 -9.74 3.32
N VAL A 106 12.57 -9.90 3.24
CA VAL A 106 11.68 -8.89 2.62
C VAL A 106 11.79 -7.56 3.37
N VAL A 107 11.74 -7.59 4.71
CA VAL A 107 11.87 -6.40 5.55
C VAL A 107 13.25 -5.74 5.37
N ASP A 108 14.32 -6.53 5.37
CA ASP A 108 15.69 -6.03 5.19
C ASP A 108 15.89 -5.41 3.80
N SER A 109 15.32 -6.02 2.76
CA SER A 109 15.33 -5.44 1.41
C SER A 109 14.61 -4.10 1.36
N ILE A 110 13.41 -3.99 1.93
CA ILE A 110 12.66 -2.73 1.97
C ILE A 110 13.44 -1.67 2.76
N LEU A 111 14.03 -2.04 3.90
CA LEU A 111 14.81 -1.10 4.72
C LEU A 111 16.09 -0.64 4.05
N SER A 112 16.78 -1.53 3.34
CA SER A 112 17.94 -1.16 2.53
C SER A 112 17.59 -0.06 1.53
N LEU A 113 16.39 -0.14 0.92
CA LEU A 113 15.89 0.88 -0.02
C LEU A 113 15.53 2.19 0.66
N ILE A 114 14.85 2.14 1.82
CA ILE A 114 14.55 3.32 2.65
C ILE A 114 15.85 4.04 3.07
N ILE A 115 16.84 3.30 3.58
CA ILE A 115 18.08 3.89 4.08
C ILE A 115 18.84 4.56 2.94
N LYS A 116 18.91 3.90 1.77
CA LYS A 116 19.51 4.47 0.56
C LYS A 116 18.80 5.75 0.11
N SER A 117 17.47 5.81 0.16
CA SER A 117 16.74 7.04 -0.23
C SER A 117 16.95 8.20 0.73
N ILE A 118 17.24 7.94 2.01
CA ILE A 118 17.47 8.97 3.02
C ILE A 118 18.93 9.47 3.02
N HIS A 119 19.92 8.57 2.85
CA HIS A 119 21.35 8.87 3.04
C HIS A 119 22.08 9.20 1.74
N SER A 120 21.46 8.98 0.59
CA SER A 120 21.93 9.52 -0.67
C SER A 120 21.11 10.78 -0.98
N PRO A 121 21.56 11.99 -0.58
CA PRO A 121 21.23 13.14 -1.40
C PRO A 121 21.73 12.80 -2.80
N LEU A 122 21.02 13.27 -3.82
CA LEU A 122 21.36 13.13 -5.23
C LEU A 122 22.81 13.57 -5.51
N GLU A 123 23.79 12.71 -5.25
CA GLU A 123 25.18 12.90 -5.65
C GLU A 123 25.56 11.74 -6.58
N GLU A 124 26.14 12.15 -7.70
CA GLU A 124 26.57 11.35 -8.82
C GLU A 124 27.71 10.41 -8.42
N GLU A 125 27.41 9.23 -7.91
CA GLU A 125 28.39 8.14 -7.94
C GLU A 125 27.83 6.85 -8.54
N VAL A 126 28.22 6.65 -9.80
CA VAL A 126 28.13 5.39 -10.53
C VAL A 126 29.13 4.42 -9.92
N SER A 127 28.79 3.84 -8.77
CA SER A 127 29.44 2.61 -8.29
C SER A 127 28.67 1.40 -8.79
N LEU A 128 29.32 0.58 -9.62
CA LEU A 128 28.78 -0.58 -10.33
C LEU A 128 28.33 -1.75 -9.44
N GLY A 129 28.39 -1.64 -8.11
CA GLY A 129 28.09 -2.76 -7.20
C GLY A 129 26.80 -2.66 -6.38
N GLY A 130 26.18 -1.49 -6.25
CA GLY A 130 25.06 -1.27 -5.31
C GLY A 130 23.77 -0.69 -5.91
N ASN A 131 23.78 -0.46 -7.23
CA ASN A 131 22.92 0.53 -7.87
C ASN A 131 21.85 -0.04 -8.81
N LEU A 132 21.63 -1.35 -8.91
CA LEU A 132 20.70 -1.86 -9.95
C LEU A 132 19.27 -1.34 -9.76
N LEU A 133 18.73 -1.26 -8.54
CA LEU A 133 17.33 -0.87 -8.32
C LEU A 133 17.10 0.65 -8.38
N ASN A 134 17.96 1.47 -7.77
CA ASN A 134 17.89 2.94 -7.91
C ASN A 134 18.19 3.37 -9.35
N TYR A 135 19.10 2.69 -10.03
CA TYR A 135 19.30 2.85 -11.47
C TYR A 135 18.07 2.42 -12.25
N THR A 136 17.40 1.32 -11.89
CA THR A 136 16.17 0.87 -12.59
C THR A 136 15.01 1.84 -12.43
N ILE A 137 14.80 2.40 -11.23
CA ILE A 137 13.74 3.40 -10.97
C ILE A 137 14.08 4.72 -11.68
N ARG A 138 15.33 5.17 -11.60
CA ARG A 138 15.78 6.42 -12.24
C ARG A 138 15.84 6.28 -13.75
N LEU A 139 16.31 5.16 -14.29
CA LEU A 139 16.19 4.79 -15.70
C LEU A 139 14.73 4.71 -16.12
N TYR A 140 13.84 4.20 -15.28
CA TYR A 140 12.43 4.12 -15.62
C TYR A 140 11.80 5.51 -15.76
N PHE A 141 11.96 6.38 -14.77
CA PHE A 141 11.45 7.76 -14.86
C PHE A 141 12.16 8.55 -15.97
N ASN A 142 13.46 8.38 -16.15
CA ASN A 142 14.23 9.00 -17.23
C ASN A 142 13.80 8.44 -18.60
N LYS A 143 13.53 7.14 -18.74
CA LYS A 143 13.05 6.50 -19.97
C LYS A 143 11.64 6.97 -20.29
N VAL A 144 10.74 7.07 -19.30
CA VAL A 144 9.41 7.67 -19.50
C VAL A 144 9.50 9.14 -19.89
N ALA A 145 10.34 9.94 -19.22
CA ALA A 145 10.55 11.35 -19.56
C ALA A 145 11.15 11.52 -20.97
N LEU A 146 12.14 10.70 -21.32
CA LEU A 146 12.76 10.65 -22.65
C LEU A 146 11.76 10.23 -23.72
N LEU A 147 10.97 9.18 -23.48
CA LEU A 147 9.92 8.73 -24.41
C LEU A 147 8.87 9.82 -24.64
N ASN A 148 8.51 10.57 -23.60
CA ASN A 148 7.59 11.71 -23.71
C ASN A 148 8.21 12.89 -24.47
N GLU A 149 9.50 13.18 -24.27
CA GLU A 149 10.24 14.18 -25.04
C GLU A 149 10.35 13.78 -26.52
N LEU A 150 10.70 12.53 -26.80
CA LEU A 150 10.79 11.98 -28.16
C LEU A 150 9.43 12.06 -28.87
N GLN A 151 8.33 11.78 -28.19
CA GLN A 151 6.99 11.95 -28.75
C GLN A 151 6.70 13.41 -29.10
N ARG A 152 6.98 14.35 -28.18
CA ARG A 152 6.77 15.79 -28.43
C ARG A 152 7.61 16.29 -29.61
N ARG A 153 8.80 15.74 -29.82
CA ARG A 153 9.63 16.03 -31.00
C ARG A 153 9.05 15.41 -32.26
N GLU A 154 8.57 14.17 -32.20
CA GLU A 154 7.93 13.52 -33.34
C GLU A 154 6.64 14.23 -33.78
N ASP A 155 5.80 14.68 -32.85
CA ASP A 155 4.57 15.43 -33.17
C ASP A 155 4.93 16.76 -33.85
N LYS A 156 6.03 17.40 -33.43
CA LYS A 156 6.59 18.59 -34.11
C LYS A 156 7.18 18.25 -35.48
N ASP A 157 7.86 17.13 -35.64
CA ASP A 157 8.48 16.73 -36.92
C ASP A 157 7.43 16.27 -37.95
N LYS A 158 6.37 15.60 -37.50
CA LYS A 158 5.18 15.30 -38.32
C LYS A 158 4.49 16.56 -38.81
N SER A 159 4.40 17.59 -37.95
CA SER A 159 3.88 18.90 -38.37
C SER A 159 4.76 19.61 -39.42
N LYS A 160 6.00 19.14 -39.60
CA LYS A 160 6.98 19.65 -40.58
C LYS A 160 7.27 18.69 -41.74
N GLY A 161 6.53 17.60 -41.88
CA GLY A 161 6.64 16.66 -43.01
C GLY A 161 7.83 15.69 -42.95
N PHE A 162 8.53 15.55 -41.82
CA PHE A 162 9.66 14.62 -41.69
C PHE A 162 9.21 13.27 -41.09
N SER A 163 9.66 12.15 -41.67
CA SER A 163 9.24 10.79 -41.28
C SER A 163 10.44 9.87 -41.01
N ARG A 164 10.40 9.14 -39.90
CA ARG A 164 11.40 8.13 -39.47
C ARG A 164 10.88 6.72 -39.78
N THR A 165 11.77 5.73 -39.93
CA THR A 165 11.44 4.33 -40.29
C THR A 165 10.40 3.70 -39.34
N GLU A 166 9.50 2.90 -39.92
CA GLU A 166 8.28 2.40 -39.27
C GLU A 166 8.55 1.31 -38.21
N GLU A 167 9.61 0.52 -38.38
CA GLU A 167 10.03 -0.54 -37.44
C GLU A 167 10.57 0.02 -36.12
N SER A 168 11.35 1.11 -36.16
CA SER A 168 11.75 1.78 -34.93
C SER A 168 10.51 2.31 -34.20
N ARG A 169 9.53 2.87 -34.93
CA ARG A 169 8.30 3.44 -34.34
C ARG A 169 7.45 2.42 -33.57
N THR A 170 7.38 1.17 -34.02
CA THR A 170 6.59 0.13 -33.35
C THR A 170 7.25 -0.37 -32.07
N GLU A 171 8.57 -0.59 -32.07
CA GLU A 171 9.31 -1.05 -30.89
C GLU A 171 9.21 -0.06 -29.71
N TRP A 172 9.46 1.23 -29.95
CA TRP A 172 9.36 2.26 -28.89
C TRP A 172 7.93 2.47 -28.38
N ARG A 173 6.90 2.21 -29.21
CA ARG A 173 5.49 2.33 -28.80
C ARG A 173 5.07 1.18 -27.89
N VAL A 174 5.46 -0.06 -28.23
CA VAL A 174 5.21 -1.26 -27.40
C VAL A 174 5.91 -1.14 -26.05
N ASP A 175 7.18 -0.73 -26.05
CA ASP A 175 7.93 -0.48 -24.81
C ASP A 175 7.25 0.58 -23.94
N ARG A 176 6.64 1.60 -24.53
CA ARG A 176 5.99 2.69 -23.80
C ARG A 176 4.66 2.30 -23.17
N GLU A 177 3.81 1.59 -23.91
CA GLU A 177 2.52 1.11 -23.39
C GLU A 177 2.75 0.15 -22.20
N HIS A 178 3.72 -0.76 -22.34
CA HIS A 178 4.09 -1.66 -21.25
C HIS A 178 4.57 -0.92 -19.99
N LEU A 179 5.31 0.18 -20.15
CA LEU A 179 5.71 1.03 -19.03
C LEU A 179 4.49 1.69 -18.37
N TYR A 180 3.53 2.23 -19.12
CA TYR A 180 2.35 2.83 -18.51
C TYR A 180 1.45 1.83 -17.78
N GLU A 181 1.31 0.63 -18.34
CA GLU A 181 0.65 -0.47 -17.64
C GLU A 181 1.37 -0.86 -16.36
N LEU A 182 2.70 -0.95 -16.39
CA LEU A 182 3.50 -1.24 -15.20
C LEU A 182 3.37 -0.13 -14.14
N SER A 183 3.43 1.14 -14.54
CA SER A 183 3.17 2.30 -13.67
C SER A 183 1.79 2.20 -13.03
N HIS A 184 0.75 1.91 -13.83
CA HIS A 184 -0.61 1.80 -13.35
C HIS A 184 -0.78 0.64 -12.37
N ARG A 185 -0.22 -0.54 -12.69
CA ARG A 185 -0.21 -1.73 -11.81
C ARG A 185 0.53 -1.48 -10.49
N THR A 186 1.65 -0.78 -10.55
CA THR A 186 2.44 -0.43 -9.36
C THR A 186 1.67 0.56 -8.48
N CYS A 187 1.13 1.63 -9.09
CA CYS A 187 0.36 2.66 -8.41
C CYS A 187 -0.88 2.08 -7.71
N LYS A 188 -1.70 1.27 -8.41
CA LYS A 188 -2.91 0.69 -7.78
C LYS A 188 -2.58 -0.18 -6.58
N GLN A 189 -1.46 -0.93 -6.64
CA GLN A 189 -1.03 -1.78 -5.54
C GLN A 189 -0.49 -0.95 -4.36
N HIS A 190 0.28 0.10 -4.62
CA HIS A 190 0.78 1.05 -3.62
C HIS A 190 -0.36 1.69 -2.85
N GLU A 191 -1.33 2.27 -3.57
CA GLU A 191 -2.47 2.94 -2.94
C GLU A 191 -3.38 1.95 -2.20
N ALA A 192 -3.57 0.74 -2.73
CA ALA A 192 -4.30 -0.32 -2.01
C ALA A 192 -3.60 -0.72 -0.70
N GLY A 193 -2.26 -0.67 -0.65
CA GLY A 193 -1.48 -0.84 0.58
C GLY A 193 -1.86 0.18 1.65
N HIS A 194 -1.83 1.48 1.31
CA HIS A 194 -2.24 2.55 2.21
C HIS A 194 -3.70 2.38 2.68
N PHE A 195 -4.60 2.07 1.76
CA PHE A 195 -6.01 1.88 2.08
C PHE A 195 -6.22 0.69 3.03
N LEU A 196 -5.66 -0.47 2.72
CA LEU A 196 -5.86 -1.68 3.51
C LEU A 196 -5.26 -1.54 4.91
N VAL A 197 -4.01 -1.06 5.02
CA VAL A 197 -3.35 -0.93 6.32
C VAL A 197 -4.07 0.10 7.19
N SER A 198 -4.50 1.24 6.64
CA SER A 198 -5.26 2.22 7.41
C SER A 198 -6.58 1.65 7.94
N TYR A 199 -7.33 0.94 7.08
CA TYR A 199 -8.55 0.24 7.45
C TYR A 199 -8.32 -0.78 8.58
N MET A 200 -7.29 -1.62 8.44
CA MET A 200 -6.92 -2.65 9.43
C MET A 200 -6.50 -2.05 10.78
N LEU A 201 -5.88 -0.86 10.78
CA LEU A 201 -5.50 -0.10 11.97
C LEU A 201 -6.65 0.75 12.56
N GLY A 202 -7.84 0.67 11.96
CA GLY A 202 -9.05 1.34 12.43
C GLY A 202 -9.05 2.83 12.14
N VAL A 203 -8.38 3.25 11.07
CA VAL A 203 -8.38 4.61 10.54
C VAL A 203 -9.12 4.59 9.20
N LEU A 204 -10.15 5.43 9.06
CA LEU A 204 -11.05 5.37 7.91
C LEU A 204 -10.42 6.09 6.69
N PRO A 205 -10.28 5.43 5.53
CA PRO A 205 -9.98 6.13 4.27
C PRO A 205 -11.09 7.12 3.91
N GLU A 206 -10.70 8.30 3.46
CA GLU A 206 -11.60 9.39 3.12
C GLU A 206 -11.90 9.44 1.61
N LYS A 207 -10.83 9.43 0.82
CA LYS A 207 -10.85 9.59 -0.63
C LYS A 207 -9.59 8.96 -1.20
N TYR A 208 -9.67 8.46 -2.42
CA TYR A 208 -8.48 8.03 -3.15
C TYR A 208 -8.58 8.43 -4.62
N GLU A 209 -7.47 8.33 -5.33
CA GLU A 209 -7.42 8.43 -6.79
C GLU A 209 -6.37 7.47 -7.34
N ILE A 210 -6.76 6.68 -8.35
CA ILE A 210 -5.84 5.87 -9.15
C ILE A 210 -5.83 6.44 -10.57
N PRO A 211 -4.72 7.01 -11.06
CA PRO A 211 -4.65 7.49 -12.42
C PRO A 211 -4.75 6.33 -13.41
N SER A 212 -5.60 6.47 -14.43
CA SER A 212 -5.72 5.49 -15.51
C SER A 212 -4.46 5.50 -16.39
N VAL A 213 -4.26 4.43 -17.17
CA VAL A 213 -3.18 4.33 -18.15
C VAL A 213 -3.21 5.52 -19.13
N GLU A 214 -4.40 5.96 -19.54
CA GLU A 214 -4.59 7.13 -20.41
C GLU A 214 -4.16 8.45 -19.77
N VAL A 215 -4.34 8.61 -18.46
CA VAL A 215 -3.89 9.82 -17.74
C VAL A 215 -2.37 9.79 -17.61
N LEU A 216 -1.80 8.63 -17.27
CA LEU A 216 -0.36 8.43 -17.14
C LEU A 216 0.38 8.64 -18.47
N SER A 217 -0.23 8.26 -19.59
CA SER A 217 0.35 8.44 -20.92
C SER A 217 0.43 9.90 -21.37
N LYS A 218 -0.39 10.78 -20.78
CA LYS A 218 -0.42 12.22 -21.05
C LYS A 218 0.46 13.01 -20.07
N LYS A 219 0.42 12.64 -18.79
CA LYS A 219 1.17 13.34 -17.75
C LYS A 219 1.57 12.40 -16.60
N PRO A 220 2.80 12.54 -16.06
CA PRO A 220 3.19 11.82 -14.85
C PRO A 220 2.30 12.26 -13.69
N THR A 221 1.36 11.39 -13.30
CA THR A 221 0.38 11.64 -12.23
C THR A 221 0.55 10.55 -11.19
N ARG A 222 0.57 10.92 -9.90
CA ARG A 222 0.61 9.96 -8.79
C ARG A 222 -0.80 9.68 -8.29
N GLY A 223 -1.02 8.46 -7.82
CA GLY A 223 -2.20 8.14 -7.03
C GLY A 223 -2.13 8.81 -5.65
N PHE A 224 -3.23 8.69 -4.90
CA PHE A 224 -3.21 9.02 -3.48
C PHE A 224 -4.32 8.29 -2.73
N VAL A 225 -4.11 8.09 -1.43
CA VAL A 225 -5.16 7.79 -0.44
C VAL A 225 -5.12 8.85 0.65
N ARG A 226 -6.23 9.57 0.82
CA ARG A 226 -6.46 10.50 1.91
C ARG A 226 -7.15 9.77 3.06
N ILE A 227 -6.68 10.00 4.28
CA ILE A 227 -7.14 9.28 5.46
C ILE A 227 -7.70 10.28 6.46
N VAL A 228 -8.88 9.95 7.00
CA VAL A 228 -9.61 10.83 7.91
C VAL A 228 -8.81 11.06 9.19
N ASN A 229 -8.63 12.33 9.58
CA ASN A 229 -7.98 12.76 10.82
C ASN A 229 -6.58 12.15 11.01
N LEU A 230 -5.85 11.92 9.92
CA LEU A 230 -4.46 11.49 9.96
C LEU A 230 -3.62 12.52 9.19
N GLN A 231 -3.05 13.47 9.92
CA GLN A 231 -2.13 14.46 9.38
C GLN A 231 -0.74 14.24 9.95
N SER A 232 0.27 14.80 9.29
CA SER A 232 1.60 14.78 9.86
C SER A 232 1.63 15.66 11.13
N PRO A 233 2.43 15.31 12.15
CA PRO A 233 2.65 16.13 13.34
C PRO A 233 3.05 17.57 13.05
N LYS A 234 3.69 17.82 11.90
CA LYS A 234 4.07 19.16 11.46
C LYS A 234 2.87 20.03 11.07
N GLU A 235 1.76 19.41 10.67
CA GLU A 235 0.54 20.10 10.19
C GLU A 235 -0.47 20.33 11.33
N GLU A 236 -0.37 19.57 12.43
CA GLU A 236 -1.16 19.81 13.65
C GLU A 236 -0.36 20.75 14.57
N ASN A 237 -0.83 21.99 14.78
CA ASN A 237 -0.21 23.11 15.52
C ASN A 237 0.41 22.79 16.92
N GLY A 238 1.47 21.98 16.98
CA GLY A 238 2.27 21.74 18.18
C GLY A 238 1.58 20.93 19.29
N HIS A 239 0.46 20.26 19.04
CA HIS A 239 -0.13 19.36 20.02
C HIS A 239 0.71 18.08 20.16
N GLU A 240 0.88 17.62 21.40
CA GLU A 240 1.63 16.42 21.75
C GLU A 240 1.10 15.21 20.95
N PHE A 241 1.90 14.76 19.99
CA PHE A 241 1.50 13.70 19.09
C PHE A 241 1.57 12.36 19.80
N SER A 242 0.42 11.77 20.11
CA SER A 242 0.39 10.52 20.87
C SER A 242 1.20 9.43 20.16
N SER A 243 1.94 8.63 20.92
CA SER A 243 2.70 7.49 20.38
C SER A 243 1.82 6.56 19.51
N LYS A 244 0.54 6.41 19.86
CA LYS A 244 -0.42 5.62 19.09
C LYS A 244 -0.73 6.24 17.72
N THR A 245 -0.85 7.57 17.64
CA THR A 245 -1.05 8.29 16.38
C THR A 245 0.19 8.18 15.50
N LEU A 246 1.38 8.35 16.08
CA LEU A 246 2.64 8.18 15.35
C LEU A 246 2.80 6.80 14.77
N ASN A 247 2.59 5.78 15.59
CA ASN A 247 2.71 4.41 15.13
C ASN A 247 1.74 4.12 13.97
N LYS A 248 0.50 4.62 14.02
CA LYS A 248 -0.46 4.49 12.91
C LYS A 248 0.00 5.26 11.67
N TYR A 249 0.41 6.51 11.82
CA TYR A 249 0.94 7.33 10.75
C TYR A 249 2.11 6.64 10.04
N SER A 250 3.07 6.11 10.80
CA SER A 250 4.25 5.44 10.25
C SER A 250 3.93 4.13 9.53
N CYS A 251 3.07 3.28 10.10
CA CYS A 251 2.59 2.09 9.39
C CYS A 251 1.89 2.49 8.09
N ILE A 252 1.00 3.46 8.12
CA ILE A 252 0.26 3.89 6.94
C ILE A 252 1.20 4.48 5.90
N ALA A 253 2.14 5.36 6.27
CA ALA A 253 3.09 5.97 5.34
C ALA A 253 3.97 4.94 4.62
N LEU A 254 4.36 3.84 5.28
CA LEU A 254 5.19 2.80 4.67
C LEU A 254 4.36 1.64 4.07
N ALA A 255 3.03 1.75 4.03
CA ALA A 255 2.17 0.65 3.60
C ALA A 255 2.22 0.43 2.09
N GLY A 256 2.22 1.50 1.30
CA GLY A 256 2.32 1.39 -0.16
C GLY A 256 3.63 0.76 -0.60
N LEU A 257 4.74 1.20 -0.01
CA LEU A 257 6.08 0.63 -0.19
C LEU A 257 6.11 -0.89 0.03
N ALA A 258 5.53 -1.36 1.14
CA ALA A 258 5.48 -2.78 1.46
C ALA A 258 4.55 -3.55 0.49
N ALA A 259 3.45 -2.95 0.06
CA ALA A 259 2.51 -3.56 -0.88
C ALA A 259 3.11 -3.71 -2.29
N GLU A 260 3.85 -2.69 -2.77
CA GLU A 260 4.60 -2.75 -4.02
C GLU A 260 5.63 -3.89 -3.98
N TYR A 261 6.47 -3.92 -2.94
CA TYR A 261 7.55 -4.91 -2.84
C TYR A 261 7.04 -6.34 -2.75
N LEU A 262 5.96 -6.60 -1.99
CA LEU A 262 5.35 -7.93 -1.89
C LEU A 262 4.69 -8.42 -3.18
N GLU A 263 4.32 -7.50 -4.09
CA GLU A 263 3.70 -7.85 -5.36
C GLU A 263 4.72 -7.98 -6.49
N PHE A 264 5.69 -7.07 -6.56
CA PHE A 264 6.57 -6.92 -7.72
C PHE A 264 8.06 -7.14 -7.42
N GLU A 265 8.45 -7.32 -6.15
CA GLU A 265 9.86 -7.39 -5.69
C GLU A 265 10.72 -6.16 -6.05
N HIS A 266 10.04 -5.11 -6.53
CA HIS A 266 10.59 -3.85 -6.98
C HIS A 266 9.65 -2.74 -6.49
N ILE A 267 10.24 -1.59 -6.18
CA ILE A 267 9.49 -0.43 -5.67
C ILE A 267 9.76 0.73 -6.61
N ARG A 268 8.76 1.56 -6.93
CA ARG A 268 8.91 2.67 -7.88
C ARG A 268 8.35 4.00 -7.38
N GLY A 269 7.50 4.04 -6.35
CA GLY A 269 6.69 5.22 -5.98
C GLY A 269 6.91 5.87 -4.60
N PHE A 270 7.90 5.44 -3.82
CA PHE A 270 7.88 5.60 -2.35
C PHE A 270 8.57 6.83 -1.74
N GLU A 271 9.40 7.55 -2.51
CA GLU A 271 10.34 8.54 -1.97
C GLU A 271 9.63 9.66 -1.17
N SER A 272 8.46 10.10 -1.63
CA SER A 272 7.71 11.15 -0.93
C SER A 272 7.21 10.70 0.44
N ASP A 273 6.75 9.46 0.57
CA ASP A 273 6.17 8.96 1.83
C ASP A 273 7.27 8.69 2.85
N VAL A 274 8.41 8.15 2.40
CA VAL A 274 9.59 7.91 3.25
C VAL A 274 10.19 9.20 3.76
N ASN A 275 10.42 10.19 2.88
CA ASN A 275 11.04 11.45 3.29
C ASN A 275 10.12 12.23 4.23
N LYS A 276 8.80 12.29 3.95
CA LYS A 276 7.83 12.91 4.86
C LYS A 276 7.83 12.26 6.25
N LEU A 277 7.86 10.93 6.31
CA LEU A 277 7.93 10.22 7.59
C LEU A 277 9.26 10.50 8.30
N TYR A 278 10.38 10.42 7.60
CA TYR A 278 11.70 10.67 8.17
C TYR A 278 11.80 12.08 8.75
N ASP A 279 11.41 13.08 7.96
CA ASP A 279 11.40 14.49 8.36
C ASP A 279 10.46 14.76 9.54
N THR A 280 9.36 14.02 9.62
CA THR A 280 8.44 14.04 10.76
C THR A 280 9.11 13.49 12.02
N LEU A 281 9.77 12.34 11.93
CA LEU A 281 10.50 11.75 13.05
C LEU A 281 11.62 12.67 13.54
N LYS A 282 12.34 13.30 12.60
CA LYS A 282 13.35 14.32 12.91
C LYS A 282 12.79 15.51 13.66
N TRP A 283 11.66 16.03 13.21
CA TRP A 283 10.99 17.15 13.87
C TRP A 283 10.49 16.79 15.27
N LEU A 284 10.09 15.53 15.48
CA LEU A 284 9.75 14.99 16.81
C LEU A 284 10.97 14.69 17.70
N GLY A 285 12.20 14.97 17.24
CA GLY A 285 13.43 14.81 18.02
C GLY A 285 14.09 13.43 17.94
N TYR A 286 13.66 12.54 17.03
CA TYR A 286 14.30 11.23 16.87
C TYR A 286 15.71 11.38 16.25
N THR A 287 16.68 10.68 16.84
CA THR A 287 18.00 10.46 16.23
C THR A 287 17.89 9.63 14.94
N ASP A 288 18.94 9.59 14.12
CA ASP A 288 18.95 8.74 12.90
C ASP A 288 18.71 7.27 13.24
N ALA A 289 19.33 6.78 14.33
CA ALA A 289 19.21 5.40 14.78
C ALA A 289 17.77 5.08 15.24
N GLU A 290 17.16 5.97 16.02
CA GLU A 290 15.77 5.81 16.47
C GLU A 290 14.79 5.88 15.31
N ALA A 291 14.99 6.80 14.36
CA ALA A 291 14.15 6.90 13.17
C ALA A 291 14.23 5.62 12.32
N LYS A 292 15.44 5.10 12.07
CA LYS A 292 15.64 3.82 11.35
C LYS A 292 14.97 2.65 12.08
N SER A 293 15.11 2.57 13.40
CA SER A 293 14.48 1.53 14.22
C SER A 293 12.95 1.61 14.14
N HIS A 294 12.39 2.82 14.24
CA HIS A 294 10.95 3.06 14.14
C HIS A 294 10.39 2.72 12.76
N MET A 295 11.12 3.06 11.69
CA MET A 295 10.74 2.69 10.32
C MET A 295 10.83 1.18 10.09
N ARG A 296 11.86 0.49 10.62
CA ARG A 296 11.95 -0.99 10.62
C ARG A 296 10.73 -1.62 11.28
N TRP A 297 10.36 -1.13 12.45
CA TRP A 297 9.16 -1.59 13.16
C TRP A 297 7.88 -1.39 12.33
N ALA A 298 7.73 -0.25 11.66
CA ALA A 298 6.57 0.03 10.82
C ALA A 298 6.52 -0.88 9.57
N VAL A 299 7.64 -1.04 8.85
CA VAL A 299 7.76 -1.96 7.70
C VAL A 299 7.40 -3.38 8.11
N LEU A 300 7.91 -3.84 9.25
CA LEU A 300 7.65 -5.18 9.75
C LEU A 300 6.16 -5.43 9.99
N ASN A 301 5.46 -4.48 10.63
CA ASN A 301 4.00 -4.57 10.81
C ASN A 301 3.25 -4.59 9.47
N ASN A 302 3.70 -3.78 8.50
CA ASN A 302 3.07 -3.72 7.18
C ASN A 302 3.27 -5.01 6.40
N VAL A 303 4.50 -5.54 6.34
CA VAL A 303 4.81 -6.81 5.68
C VAL A 303 3.96 -7.92 6.28
N PHE A 304 3.81 -7.97 7.60
CA PHE A 304 2.95 -8.96 8.26
C PHE A 304 1.48 -8.87 7.81
N ILE A 305 0.90 -7.67 7.82
CA ILE A 305 -0.50 -7.44 7.42
C ILE A 305 -0.68 -7.76 5.93
N LEU A 306 0.15 -7.17 5.07
CA LEU A 306 0.00 -7.22 3.62
C LEU A 306 0.33 -8.60 3.05
N TYR A 307 1.31 -9.30 3.63
CA TYR A 307 1.60 -10.68 3.26
C TYR A 307 0.42 -11.60 3.58
N ARG A 308 -0.17 -11.44 4.77
CA ARG A 308 -1.32 -12.21 5.22
C ARG A 308 -2.58 -11.96 4.39
N TYR A 309 -2.77 -10.72 3.94
CA TYR A 309 -3.95 -10.28 3.18
C TYR A 309 -3.58 -9.90 1.74
N ARG A 310 -2.62 -10.60 1.13
CA ARG A 310 -2.13 -10.30 -0.22
C ARG A 310 -3.25 -10.33 -1.25
N ALA A 311 -4.04 -11.40 -1.26
CA ALA A 311 -5.20 -11.54 -2.15
C ALA A 311 -6.25 -10.43 -1.94
N THR A 312 -6.50 -10.04 -0.69
CA THR A 312 -7.38 -8.92 -0.35
C THR A 312 -6.84 -7.60 -0.89
N THR A 313 -5.53 -7.38 -0.79
CA THR A 313 -4.85 -6.18 -1.31
C THR A 313 -5.00 -6.08 -2.82
N THR A 314 -4.76 -7.17 -3.55
CA THR A 314 -4.91 -7.21 -5.02
C THR A 314 -6.36 -6.93 -5.44
N ARG A 315 -7.35 -7.55 -4.80
CA ARG A 315 -8.77 -7.30 -5.12
C ARG A 315 -9.20 -5.87 -4.80
N LEU A 316 -8.71 -5.33 -3.70
CA LEU A 316 -8.91 -3.93 -3.34
C LEU A 316 -8.29 -3.01 -4.41
N ALA A 317 -7.09 -3.32 -4.90
CA ALA A 317 -6.43 -2.54 -5.95
C ALA A 317 -7.27 -2.48 -7.23
N GLU A 318 -7.89 -3.60 -7.65
CA GLU A 318 -8.79 -3.60 -8.82
C GLU A 318 -10.09 -2.81 -8.57
N ALA A 319 -10.68 -2.95 -7.39
CA ALA A 319 -11.85 -2.16 -7.00
C ALA A 319 -11.53 -0.66 -7.00
N MET A 320 -10.36 -0.28 -6.48
CA MET A 320 -9.89 1.10 -6.47
C MET A 320 -9.67 1.62 -7.89
N ALA A 321 -8.94 0.88 -8.73
CA ALA A 321 -8.70 1.25 -10.13
C ALA A 321 -9.99 1.38 -10.95
N SER A 322 -11.05 0.64 -10.58
CA SER A 322 -12.38 0.73 -11.18
C SER A 322 -13.21 1.93 -10.68
N GLY A 323 -12.66 2.79 -9.82
CA GLY A 323 -13.33 3.99 -9.32
C GLY A 323 -14.48 3.71 -8.34
N MET A 324 -14.47 2.57 -7.65
CA MET A 324 -15.49 2.25 -6.65
C MET A 324 -15.52 3.25 -5.48
N SER A 325 -16.67 3.43 -4.83
CA SER A 325 -16.74 4.27 -3.63
C SER A 325 -15.91 3.70 -2.47
N ILE A 326 -15.62 4.51 -1.44
CA ILE A 326 -14.95 4.05 -0.21
C ILE A 326 -15.72 2.89 0.41
N GLY A 327 -17.04 3.01 0.50
CA GLY A 327 -17.92 1.98 1.03
C GLY A 327 -17.86 0.68 0.23
N LEU A 328 -17.79 0.75 -1.10
CA LEU A 328 -17.63 -0.45 -1.93
C LEU A 328 -16.23 -1.07 -1.79
N CYS A 329 -15.18 -0.26 -1.72
CA CYS A 329 -13.83 -0.74 -1.44
C CYS A 329 -13.75 -1.47 -0.08
N ILE A 330 -14.36 -0.90 0.97
CA ILE A 330 -14.47 -1.55 2.29
C ILE A 330 -15.26 -2.87 2.17
N ASN A 331 -16.35 -2.89 1.41
CA ASN A 331 -17.11 -4.12 1.20
C ASN A 331 -16.26 -5.19 0.49
N THR A 332 -15.44 -4.83 -0.50
CA THR A 332 -14.50 -5.72 -1.18
C THR A 332 -13.49 -6.33 -0.22
N ILE A 333 -12.95 -5.52 0.72
CA ILE A 333 -12.07 -6.01 1.79
C ILE A 333 -12.83 -7.07 2.60
N GLU A 334 -13.99 -6.71 3.13
CA GLU A 334 -14.76 -7.58 4.03
C GLU A 334 -15.25 -8.87 3.36
N GLU A 335 -15.61 -8.85 2.08
CA GLU A 335 -15.94 -10.06 1.32
C GLU A 335 -14.71 -10.95 1.16
N SER A 336 -13.57 -10.36 0.83
CA SER A 336 -12.29 -11.08 0.67
C SER A 336 -11.75 -11.66 1.98
N LEU A 337 -12.13 -11.12 3.14
CA LEU A 337 -11.76 -11.67 4.44
C LEU A 337 -12.58 -12.91 4.82
N ILE A 338 -13.77 -13.08 4.25
CA ILE A 338 -14.71 -14.16 4.55
C ILE A 338 -14.53 -15.36 3.60
N GLU A 339 -14.01 -15.12 2.40
CA GLU A 339 -13.77 -16.18 1.43
C GLU A 339 -12.67 -17.16 1.91
N PRO A 340 -12.95 -18.47 1.93
CA PRO A 340 -11.88 -19.45 2.03
C PRO A 340 -11.00 -19.31 0.77
N ILE A 341 -9.69 -19.18 0.99
CA ILE A 341 -8.69 -19.27 -0.09
C ILE A 341 -8.65 -20.71 -0.55
#